data_AF-A0A261BIG8-F1
#
_entry.id   AF-A0A261BIG8-F1
#
_cell.length_a   1.000
_cell.length_b   1.000
_cell.length_c   1.000
_cell.angle_alpha   90.00
_cell.angle_beta   90.00
_cell.angle_gamma   90.00
#
_symmetry.space_group_name_H-M   'P 1'
#
loop_
_entity.id
_entity.type
_entity.pdbx_description
1 polymer ?
#
loop_
_entity_poly.entity_id
_entity_poly.type
_entity_poly.pdbx_seq_one_letter_code
_entity_poly.pdbx_strand_id
1 'polypeptide(L)'
;MYVSRQRMYENMFKKCQKKQKATEKFDEAIEEFDALQAQLDAHKQNQTSKQYMTPDDFRDFNAHLGLEEYLSGTQLEKLQFSSNTREFMSQGAVASVTQGIAIIFRILAEKCKIPVLFDVKITEIARNITSAG
;
A
#
# COMPACT_ATOMS: atom_id res chain seq x y z
N MET A 1 -78.41 15.14 37.55
CA MET A 1 -78.14 14.66 36.17
C MET A 1 -76.87 15.24 35.53
N TYR A 2 -76.41 16.44 35.88
CA TYR A 2 -75.23 17.10 35.26
C TYR A 2 -73.89 16.38 35.48
N VAL A 3 -73.65 15.83 36.68
CA VAL A 3 -72.37 15.21 37.07
C VAL A 3 -72.03 13.96 36.23
N SER A 4 -73.05 13.24 35.75
CA SER A 4 -72.86 12.00 34.98
C SER A 4 -72.45 12.27 33.52
N ARG A 5 -72.98 13.34 32.90
CA ARG A 5 -72.51 13.80 31.56
C ARG A 5 -71.09 14.35 31.61
N GLN A 6 -70.76 15.16 32.63
CA GLN A 6 -69.39 15.69 32.78
C GLN A 6 -68.34 14.57 32.87
N ARG A 7 -68.58 13.52 33.67
CA ARG A 7 -67.70 12.35 33.76
C ARG A 7 -67.54 11.60 32.43
N MET A 8 -68.61 11.52 31.64
CA MET A 8 -68.58 10.86 30.34
C MET A 8 -67.69 11.65 29.35
N TYR A 9 -67.83 12.97 29.32
CA TYR A 9 -66.99 13.83 28.49
C TYR A 9 -65.51 13.82 28.93
N GLU A 10 -65.22 13.85 30.24
CA GLU A 10 -63.84 13.72 30.73
C GLU A 10 -63.18 12.39 30.32
N ASN A 11 -63.91 11.28 30.40
CA ASN A 11 -63.41 9.98 29.98
C ASN A 11 -63.19 9.88 28.46
N MET A 12 -64.08 10.49 27.66
CA MET A 12 -63.90 10.62 26.22
C MET A 12 -62.65 11.45 25.89
N PHE A 13 -62.46 12.59 26.57
CA PHE A 13 -61.31 13.47 26.38
C PHE A 13 -59.99 12.76 26.75
N LYS A 14 -59.95 12.04 27.88
CA LYS A 14 -58.79 11.23 28.29
C LYS A 14 -58.47 10.13 27.29
N LYS A 15 -59.46 9.48 26.70
CA LYS A 15 -59.26 8.46 25.65
C LYS A 15 -58.69 9.08 24.36
N CYS A 16 -59.21 10.24 23.93
CA CYS A 16 -58.65 10.98 22.79
C CYS A 16 -57.19 11.38 23.04
N GLN A 17 -56.88 11.99 24.19
CA GLN A 17 -55.50 12.37 24.52
C GLN A 17 -54.55 11.17 24.58
N LYS A 18 -54.99 10.02 25.12
CA LYS A 18 -54.18 8.80 25.11
C LYS A 18 -53.90 8.30 23.70
N LYS A 19 -54.90 8.37 22.82
CA LYS A 19 -54.77 7.94 21.43
C LYS A 19 -53.82 8.88 20.65
N GLN A 20 -53.93 10.18 20.90
CA GLN A 20 -53.07 11.20 20.29
C GLN A 20 -51.60 11.06 20.74
N LYS A 21 -51.37 10.84 22.03
CA LYS A 21 -50.02 10.52 22.54
C LYS A 21 -49.46 9.20 22.00
N ALA A 22 -50.32 8.23 21.68
CA ALA A 22 -49.90 6.97 21.11
C ALA A 22 -49.53 7.12 19.63
N THR A 23 -50.23 7.97 18.88
CA THR A 23 -49.87 8.31 17.50
C THR A 23 -48.59 9.13 17.44
N GLU A 24 -48.42 10.14 18.29
CA GLU A 24 -47.18 10.94 18.35
C GLU A 24 -45.95 10.05 18.60
N LYS A 25 -46.02 9.14 19.57
CA LYS A 25 -44.94 8.17 19.83
C LYS A 25 -44.69 7.20 18.68
N PHE A 26 -45.73 6.89 17.90
CA PHE A 26 -45.59 6.00 16.76
C PHE A 26 -44.92 6.73 15.58
N ASP A 27 -45.28 7.99 15.37
CA ASP A 27 -44.65 8.86 14.38
C ASP A 27 -43.16 9.10 14.74
N GLU A 28 -42.85 9.39 16.00
CA GLU A 28 -41.46 9.47 16.51
C GLU A 28 -40.67 8.18 16.25
N ALA A 29 -41.28 7.02 16.52
CA ALA A 29 -40.63 5.73 16.29
C ALA A 29 -40.40 5.42 14.80
N ILE A 30 -41.26 5.91 13.91
CA ILE A 30 -41.06 5.80 12.46
C ILE A 30 -39.91 6.69 12.00
N GLU A 31 -39.86 7.94 12.47
CA GLU A 31 -38.76 8.86 12.12
C GLU A 31 -37.40 8.32 12.58
N GLU A 32 -37.33 7.75 13.79
CA GLU A 32 -36.11 7.08 14.29
C GLU A 32 -35.73 5.86 13.45
N PHE A 33 -36.72 5.05 13.05
CA PHE A 33 -36.50 3.88 12.20
C PHE A 33 -35.94 4.28 10.82
N ASP A 34 -36.53 5.29 10.19
CA ASP A 34 -36.09 5.78 8.88
C ASP A 34 -34.68 6.39 8.94
N ALA A 35 -34.36 7.11 10.02
CA ALA A 35 -33.02 7.66 10.25
C ALA A 35 -31.96 6.55 10.40
N LEU A 36 -32.27 5.49 11.17
CA LEU A 36 -31.38 4.35 11.34
C LEU A 36 -31.22 3.54 10.03
N GLN A 37 -32.30 3.38 9.27
CA GLN A 37 -32.26 2.71 7.97
C GLN A 37 -31.37 3.48 6.98
N ALA A 38 -31.49 4.81 6.93
CA ALA A 38 -30.62 5.66 6.11
C ALA A 38 -29.13 5.55 6.51
N GLN A 39 -28.84 5.50 7.81
CA GLN A 39 -27.47 5.29 8.30
C GLN A 39 -26.92 3.91 7.93
N LEU A 40 -27.74 2.86 8.06
CA LEU A 40 -27.38 1.50 7.69
C LEU A 40 -27.07 1.40 6.19
N ASP A 41 -27.89 2.03 5.36
CA ASP A 41 -27.70 2.02 3.91
C ASP A 41 -26.46 2.83 3.50
N ALA A 42 -26.18 3.96 4.15
CA ALA A 42 -24.92 4.69 3.97
C ALA A 42 -23.69 3.85 4.37
N HIS A 43 -23.78 3.08 5.46
CA HIS A 43 -22.70 2.18 5.89
C HIS A 43 -22.52 0.99 4.93
N LYS A 44 -23.61 0.49 4.33
CA LYS A 44 -23.53 -0.56 3.30
C LYS A 44 -22.93 -0.07 1.99
N GLN A 45 -23.16 1.19 1.63
CA GLN A 45 -22.57 1.81 0.45
C GLN A 45 -21.06 2.03 0.64
N ASN A 46 -20.64 2.42 1.84
CA ASN A 46 -19.24 2.63 2.19
C ASN A 46 -18.61 1.35 2.78
N GLN A 47 -18.59 0.27 2.01
CA GLN A 47 -17.85 -0.93 2.44
C GLN A 47 -16.35 -0.66 2.44
N THR A 48 -15.72 -0.99 3.56
CA THR A 48 -14.27 -0.99 3.68
C THR A 48 -13.67 -2.10 2.82
N SER A 49 -12.46 -1.86 2.30
CA SER A 49 -11.70 -2.87 1.57
C SER A 49 -11.49 -4.09 2.44
N LYS A 50 -11.98 -5.25 1.98
CA LYS A 50 -11.87 -6.52 2.72
C LYS A 50 -10.45 -7.07 2.75
N GLN A 51 -9.64 -6.67 1.77
CA GLN A 51 -8.26 -7.10 1.62
C GLN A 51 -7.43 -5.98 1.01
N TYR A 52 -6.16 -5.94 1.36
CA TYR A 52 -5.20 -4.94 0.87
C TYR A 52 -4.86 -5.16 -0.60
N MET A 53 -4.69 -6.42 -1.01
CA MET A 53 -4.37 -6.83 -2.38
C MET A 53 -5.16 -8.07 -2.73
N THR A 54 -5.68 -8.14 -3.95
CA THR A 54 -6.23 -9.38 -4.48
C THR A 54 -5.09 -10.35 -4.85
N PRO A 55 -5.36 -11.65 -5.04
CA PRO A 55 -4.34 -12.60 -5.48
C PRO A 55 -3.65 -12.19 -6.79
N ASP A 56 -4.37 -11.56 -7.71
CA ASP A 56 -3.79 -11.07 -8.96
C ASP A 56 -2.91 -9.85 -8.73
N ASP A 57 -3.35 -8.89 -7.92
CA ASP A 57 -2.52 -7.74 -7.52
C ASP A 57 -1.21 -8.21 -6.85
N PHE A 58 -1.30 -9.25 -6.02
CA PHE A 58 -0.14 -9.82 -5.34
C PHE A 58 0.86 -10.45 -6.33
N ARG A 59 0.38 -11.06 -7.42
CA ARG A 59 1.25 -11.61 -8.47
C ARG A 59 1.97 -10.50 -9.22
N ASP A 60 1.25 -9.44 -9.58
CA ASP A 60 1.84 -8.29 -10.28
C ASP A 60 2.85 -7.57 -9.39
N PHE A 61 2.54 -7.41 -8.11
CA PHE A 61 3.46 -6.85 -7.14
C PHE A 61 4.73 -7.68 -7.00
N ASN A 62 4.61 -9.01 -6.91
CA ASN A 62 5.78 -9.88 -6.85
C ASN A 62 6.62 -9.84 -8.13
N ALA A 63 6.01 -9.63 -9.30
CA ALA A 63 6.77 -9.42 -10.54
C ALA A 63 7.63 -8.15 -10.47
N HIS A 64 7.11 -7.07 -9.87
CA HIS A 64 7.88 -5.84 -9.63
C HIS A 64 9.02 -6.07 -8.62
N LEU A 65 8.78 -6.82 -7.55
CA LEU A 65 9.84 -7.19 -6.61
C LEU A 65 10.95 -7.99 -7.29
N GLY A 66 10.59 -8.94 -8.16
CA GLY A 66 11.57 -9.72 -8.93
C GLY A 66 12.39 -8.87 -9.90
N LEU A 67 11.80 -7.82 -10.49
CA LEU A 67 12.55 -6.86 -11.30
C LEU A 67 13.56 -6.09 -10.45
N GLU A 68 13.19 -5.68 -9.23
CA GLU A 68 14.13 -4.99 -8.33
C GLU A 68 15.28 -5.88 -7.86
N GLU A 69 15.02 -7.18 -7.63
CA GLU A 69 16.07 -8.16 -7.36
C GLU A 69 17.03 -8.30 -8.55
N TYR A 70 16.47 -8.37 -9.76
CA TYR A 70 17.26 -8.43 -10.98
C TYR A 70 18.16 -7.20 -11.15
N LEU A 71 17.62 -5.99 -10.92
CA LEU A 71 18.38 -4.75 -11.00
C LEU A 71 19.46 -4.65 -9.92
N SER A 72 19.18 -5.16 -8.73
CA SER A 72 20.10 -5.13 -7.59
C SER A 72 21.14 -6.26 -7.64
N GLY A 73 20.93 -7.30 -8.46
CA GLY A 73 21.78 -8.48 -8.55
C GLY A 73 21.78 -9.36 -7.30
N THR A 74 20.81 -9.18 -6.40
CA THR A 74 20.69 -9.90 -5.13
C THR A 74 19.25 -9.98 -4.67
N GLN A 75 18.95 -10.90 -3.75
CA GLN A 75 17.64 -11.03 -3.13
C GLN A 75 17.33 -9.84 -2.23
N LEU A 76 16.06 -9.38 -2.21
CA LEU A 76 15.66 -8.19 -1.44
C LEU A 76 15.91 -8.32 0.07
N GLU A 77 15.85 -9.54 0.60
CA GLU A 77 16.12 -9.81 2.01
C GLU A 77 17.58 -9.53 2.43
N LYS A 78 18.49 -9.48 1.46
CA LYS A 78 19.94 -9.24 1.67
C LYS A 78 20.34 -7.79 1.38
N LEU A 79 19.42 -6.97 0.88
CA LEU A 79 19.67 -5.57 0.57
C LEU A 79 19.79 -4.73 1.84
N GLN A 80 20.83 -3.92 1.92
CA GLN A 80 21.03 -2.98 3.02
C GLN A 80 20.35 -1.64 2.69
N PHE A 81 19.26 -1.34 3.40
CA PHE A 81 18.45 -0.13 3.15
C PHE A 81 19.05 1.18 3.72
N SER A 82 20.22 1.12 4.35
CA SER A 82 20.81 2.29 5.04
C SER A 82 21.54 3.27 4.12
N SER A 83 21.68 2.97 2.83
CA SER A 83 22.37 3.83 1.86
C SER A 83 21.52 4.01 0.60
N ASN A 84 21.23 5.26 0.25
CA ASN A 84 20.50 5.58 -0.98
C ASN A 84 21.47 5.66 -2.15
N THR A 85 21.56 4.59 -2.93
CA THR A 85 22.43 4.54 -4.12
C THR A 85 21.88 5.33 -5.31
N ARG A 86 20.61 5.79 -5.27
CA ARG A 86 20.02 6.56 -6.37
C ARG A 86 20.69 7.90 -6.61
N GLU A 87 21.32 8.48 -5.60
CA GLU A 87 22.06 9.74 -5.72
C GLU A 87 23.23 9.65 -6.69
N PHE A 88 23.75 8.44 -6.91
CA PHE A 88 24.87 8.18 -7.83
C PHE A 88 24.43 7.69 -9.21
N MET A 89 23.12 7.55 -9.46
CA MET A 89 22.65 7.12 -10.77
C MET A 89 22.86 8.22 -11.80
N SER A 90 23.49 7.86 -12.91
CA SER A 90 23.71 8.78 -14.03
C SER A 90 22.37 9.23 -14.61
N GLN A 91 22.20 10.54 -14.78
CA GLN A 91 21.02 11.09 -15.44
C GLN A 91 21.18 10.94 -16.97
N GLY A 92 20.35 10.09 -17.59
CA GLY A 92 20.38 9.88 -19.04
C GLY A 92 19.62 8.63 -19.47
N ALA A 93 19.39 8.50 -20.77
CA ALA A 93 18.83 7.28 -21.33
C ALA A 93 19.83 6.13 -21.19
N VAL A 94 19.35 4.98 -20.72
CA VAL A 94 20.15 3.75 -20.67
C VAL A 94 20.34 3.25 -22.09
N ALA A 95 21.60 3.07 -22.50
CA ALA A 95 21.97 2.53 -23.80
C ALA A 95 22.58 1.13 -23.65
N SER A 96 22.25 0.23 -24.56
CA SER A 96 22.88 -1.09 -24.63
C SER A 96 24.12 -1.05 -25.53
N VAL A 97 25.18 -1.75 -25.10
CA VAL A 97 26.39 -1.92 -25.92
C VAL A 97 26.18 -3.11 -26.84
N THR A 98 25.75 -2.85 -28.09
CA THR A 98 25.37 -3.87 -29.07
C THR A 98 26.48 -4.86 -29.41
N GLN A 99 27.74 -4.42 -29.37
CA GLN A 99 28.90 -5.25 -29.69
C GLN A 99 29.47 -5.98 -28.46
N GLY A 100 28.86 -5.81 -27.28
CA GLY A 100 29.30 -6.37 -26.01
C GLY A 100 30.32 -5.51 -25.28
N ILE A 101 30.21 -5.48 -23.94
CA ILE A 101 31.07 -4.65 -23.06
C ILE A 101 32.54 -5.08 -23.15
N ALA A 102 32.84 -6.34 -23.45
CA ALA A 102 34.19 -6.88 -23.53
C ALA A 102 35.10 -6.12 -24.53
N ILE A 103 34.53 -5.59 -25.61
CA ILE A 103 35.28 -4.84 -26.62
C ILE A 103 35.87 -3.55 -26.03
N ILE A 104 35.13 -2.88 -25.13
CA ILE A 104 35.59 -1.66 -24.48
C ILE A 104 36.87 -1.94 -23.69
N PHE A 105 36.89 -3.03 -22.91
CA PHE A 105 38.06 -3.43 -22.14
C PHE A 105 39.26 -3.79 -23.03
N ARG A 106 39.01 -4.49 -24.15
CA ARG A 106 40.07 -4.82 -25.11
C ARG A 106 40.71 -3.57 -25.72
N ILE A 107 39.89 -2.63 -26.18
CA ILE A 107 40.37 -1.36 -26.75
C ILE A 107 41.18 -0.56 -25.71
N LEU A 108 40.72 -0.53 -24.46
CA LEU A 108 41.44 0.13 -23.38
C LEU A 108 42.80 -0.52 -23.10
N ALA A 109 42.86 -1.85 -23.03
CA ALA A 109 44.11 -2.58 -22.83
C ALA A 109 45.12 -2.33 -23.95
N GLU A 110 44.67 -2.35 -25.21
CA GLU A 110 45.49 -2.07 -26.38
C GLU A 110 45.98 -0.61 -26.40
N LYS A 111 45.10 0.37 -26.14
CA LYS A 111 45.46 1.81 -26.11
C LYS A 111 46.43 2.15 -24.99
N CYS A 112 46.21 1.61 -23.79
CA CYS A 112 47.05 1.85 -22.64
C CYS A 112 48.29 0.95 -22.59
N LYS A 113 48.45 0.03 -23.57
CA LYS A 113 49.55 -0.94 -23.63
C LYS A 113 49.70 -1.74 -22.33
N ILE A 114 48.58 -2.12 -21.73
CA ILE A 114 48.56 -2.88 -20.47
C ILE A 114 48.91 -4.34 -20.79
N PRO A 115 49.96 -4.91 -20.20
CA PRO A 115 50.27 -6.33 -20.37
C PRO A 115 49.25 -7.16 -19.58
N VAL A 116 48.28 -7.73 -20.28
CA VAL A 116 47.29 -8.65 -19.70
C VAL A 116 47.79 -10.07 -19.87
N LEU A 117 48.00 -10.76 -18.75
CA LEU A 117 48.35 -12.18 -18.74
C LEU A 117 47.07 -13.00 -18.54
N PHE A 118 46.76 -13.84 -19.52
CA PHE A 118 45.65 -14.79 -19.45
C PHE A 118 46.12 -16.12 -18.85
N ASP A 119 45.19 -16.91 -18.33
CA ASP A 119 45.43 -18.26 -17.78
C ASP A 119 46.41 -18.35 -16.60
N VAL A 120 46.69 -17.22 -15.95
CA VAL A 120 47.49 -17.17 -14.71
C VAL A 120 46.56 -17.13 -13.51
N LYS A 121 46.60 -18.18 -12.68
CA LYS A 121 45.91 -18.19 -11.38
C LYS A 121 46.81 -17.56 -10.33
N ILE A 122 46.38 -16.44 -9.77
CA ILE A 122 47.09 -15.78 -8.66
C ILE A 122 46.84 -16.60 -7.39
N THR A 123 47.92 -17.14 -6.79
CA THR A 123 47.86 -17.96 -5.56
C THR A 123 48.28 -17.18 -4.32
N GLU A 124 49.22 -16.25 -4.46
CA GLU A 124 49.77 -15.48 -3.34
C GLU A 124 50.06 -14.05 -3.80
N ILE A 125 49.75 -13.07 -2.94
CA ILE A 125 50.10 -11.67 -3.15
C ILE A 125 50.96 -11.24 -1.97
N ALA A 126 52.28 -11.26 -2.15
CA ALA A 126 53.21 -10.76 -1.15
C ALA A 126 53.14 -9.23 -1.11
N ARG A 127 52.83 -8.66 0.07
CA ARG A 127 52.92 -7.21 0.32
C ARG A 127 54.13 -6.96 1.21
N ASN A 128 55.21 -6.43 0.64
CA ASN A 128 56.31 -5.90 1.45
C ASN A 128 55.86 -4.55 2.04
N ILE A 129 55.30 -4.58 3.24
CA ILE A 129 55.02 -3.35 3.99
C ILE A 129 56.34 -2.89 4.59
N THR A 130 57.06 -2.02 3.89
CA THR A 130 58.16 -1.26 4.50
C THR A 130 57.54 -0.30 5.51
N SER A 131 57.46 -0.72 6.77
CA SER A 131 57.30 0.17 7.91
C SER A 131 58.56 1.01 8.03
N ALA A 132 58.58 2.18 7.40
CA ALA A 132 59.54 3.22 7.74
C ALA A 132 59.22 3.69 9.17
N GLY A 133 60.10 3.35 10.11
CA GLY A 133 60.13 3.91 11.45
C GLY A 133 60.70 5.31 11.47
#